data_AF-R1E6H3-F1
#
_entry.id   AF-R1E6H3-F1
#
_cell.length_a   1.000
_cell.length_b   1.000
_cell.length_c   1.000
_cell.angle_alpha   90.00
_cell.angle_beta   90.00
_cell.angle_gamma   90.00
#
_symmetry.space_group_name_H-M   'P 1'
#
loop_
_entity.id
_entity.type
_entity.pdbx_description
1 polymer ?
#
loop_
_entity_poly.entity_id
_entity_poly.type
_entity_poly.pdbx_seq_one_letter_code
_entity_poly.pdbx_strand_id
1 'polypeptide(L)'
;MVNLNLSTVVLLPALAAAGVMTTMVFSFNNNMFPHITEIIEDPAATTLPGTDVPLTREWTGVDRIDRQLTVLLIFFWQLLDGRYPQATLQGVHFFGQMGSFWTLMQLEAKREGNKSRIIAYTTIFGLVYQNISVAITIPIWALLSLLTNPSSTPSTLPHRLSISPTEARLLPWSMFLGYILPSIAMAIPSPSLLPSTTQQTLITLWQVFPLWVTLSTALLRPFFRTPTTTTTTNPHLFALLLAALPHATTLSLSLTTLLLPSLFAPDTAASLHPAAVFLPKRSLPGTDPGLAEAALRFMQWDEAVSTAATVVWAATVSVGIGSYNGIEEYFLLDMMRFIKPDVEISIYP
;
A
#
# COMPACT_ATOMS: atom_id res chain seq x y z
N MET A 1 18.84 14.66 18.82
CA MET A 1 19.94 14.38 17.86
C MET A 1 19.33 13.83 16.56
N VAL A 2 20.00 13.98 15.42
CA VAL A 2 19.58 13.31 14.17
C VAL A 2 20.00 11.84 14.24
N ASN A 3 19.09 10.92 13.91
CA ASN A 3 19.38 9.48 13.97
C ASN A 3 20.15 9.02 12.71
N LEU A 4 21.47 9.18 12.72
CA LEU A 4 22.37 8.73 11.64
C LEU A 4 22.85 7.30 11.92
N ASN A 5 22.40 6.34 11.12
CA ASN A 5 22.72 4.93 11.21
C ASN A 5 22.68 4.27 9.81
N LEU A 6 22.98 2.97 9.71
CA LEU A 6 22.99 2.24 8.43
C LEU A 6 21.68 2.39 7.64
N SER A 7 20.53 2.35 8.32
CA SER A 7 19.21 2.47 7.70
C SER A 7 18.95 3.88 7.13
N THR A 8 19.34 4.93 7.85
CA THR A 8 19.09 6.32 7.42
C THR A 8 20.17 6.88 6.49
N VAL A 9 21.41 6.41 6.58
CA VAL A 9 22.53 6.87 5.76
C VAL A 9 22.67 6.07 4.45
N VAL A 10 22.33 4.78 4.47
CA VAL A 10 22.54 3.88 3.32
C VAL A 10 21.24 3.24 2.83
N LEU A 11 20.54 2.46 3.65
CA LEU A 11 19.50 1.55 3.16
C LEU A 11 18.28 2.29 2.58
N LEU A 12 17.71 3.26 3.31
CA LEU A 12 16.52 3.99 2.85
C LEU A 12 16.83 4.96 1.69
N PRO A 13 17.96 5.69 1.66
CA PRO A 13 18.40 6.41 0.46
C PRO A 13 18.61 5.49 -0.76
N ALA A 14 19.23 4.32 -0.57
CA ALA A 14 19.42 3.35 -1.64
C ALA A 14 18.09 2.76 -2.14
N LEU A 15 17.12 2.52 -1.25
CA LEU A 15 15.78 2.06 -1.61
C LEU A 15 14.96 3.15 -2.32
N ALA A 16 15.10 4.43 -1.94
CA ALA A 16 14.51 5.54 -2.69
C ALA A 16 15.07 5.62 -4.12
N ALA A 17 16.39 5.52 -4.27
CA ALA A 17 17.06 5.48 -5.58
C ALA A 17 16.70 4.23 -6.40
N ALA A 18 16.57 3.07 -5.75
CA ALA A 18 16.07 1.85 -6.37
C ALA A 18 14.64 2.06 -6.89
N GLY A 19 13.74 2.62 -6.09
CA GLY A 19 12.38 2.97 -6.50
C GLY A 19 12.36 3.83 -7.76
N VAL A 20 13.16 4.90 -7.83
CA VAL A 20 13.29 5.73 -9.05
C VAL A 20 13.75 4.89 -10.25
N MET A 21 14.76 4.04 -10.08
CA MET A 21 15.22 3.16 -11.16
C MET A 21 14.14 2.17 -11.60
N THR A 22 13.42 1.56 -10.67
CA THR A 22 12.55 0.40 -10.92
C THR A 22 11.11 0.74 -11.23
N THR A 23 10.63 1.94 -10.88
CA THR A 23 9.26 2.40 -11.20
C THR A 23 9.23 3.59 -12.17
N MET A 24 10.32 4.36 -12.31
CA MET A 24 10.42 5.41 -13.33
C MET A 24 11.24 4.96 -14.55
N VAL A 25 12.53 4.64 -14.38
CA VAL A 25 13.41 4.33 -15.52
C VAL A 25 13.00 3.03 -16.21
N PHE A 26 12.69 1.97 -15.45
CA PHE A 26 12.17 0.72 -16.01
C PHE A 26 10.81 0.88 -16.72
N SER A 27 9.96 1.82 -16.28
CA SER A 27 8.65 2.08 -16.89
C SER A 27 8.69 3.05 -18.09
N PHE A 28 9.82 3.74 -18.28
CA PHE A 28 10.15 4.36 -19.56
C PHE A 28 10.74 3.31 -20.53
N ASN A 29 11.65 2.46 -20.04
CA ASN A 29 12.34 1.42 -20.83
C ASN A 29 11.44 0.33 -21.42
N ASN A 30 10.23 0.12 -20.88
CA ASN A 30 9.24 -0.86 -21.36
C ASN A 30 8.02 -0.21 -22.04
N ASN A 31 8.15 1.03 -22.52
CA ASN A 31 7.11 1.82 -23.17
C ASN A 31 5.84 2.10 -22.34
N MET A 32 5.81 1.86 -21.02
CA MET A 32 4.61 2.12 -20.20
C MET A 32 4.18 3.59 -20.22
N PHE A 33 5.09 4.52 -19.90
CA PHE A 33 4.78 5.96 -19.94
C PHE A 33 4.61 6.50 -21.37
N PRO A 34 5.45 6.13 -22.37
CA PRO A 34 5.19 6.46 -23.77
C PRO A 34 3.78 6.09 -24.25
N HIS A 35 3.35 4.83 -24.08
CA HIS A 35 2.02 4.39 -24.52
C HIS A 35 0.89 5.15 -23.80
N ILE A 36 0.96 5.32 -22.47
CA ILE A 36 -0.08 6.08 -21.76
C ILE A 36 -0.12 7.53 -22.25
N THR A 37 1.03 8.14 -22.54
CA THR A 37 1.11 9.51 -23.07
C THR A 37 0.51 9.61 -24.48
N GLU A 38 0.85 8.67 -25.37
CA GLU A 38 0.29 8.56 -26.72
C GLU A 38 -1.24 8.41 -26.71
N ILE A 39 -1.77 7.49 -25.89
CA ILE A 39 -3.23 7.30 -25.71
C ILE A 39 -3.88 8.59 -25.18
N ILE A 40 -3.24 9.29 -24.25
CA ILE A 40 -3.77 10.52 -23.66
C ILE A 40 -3.76 11.69 -24.68
N GLU A 41 -2.76 11.76 -25.55
CA GLU A 41 -2.54 12.89 -26.46
C GLU A 41 -3.17 12.70 -27.85
N ASP A 42 -3.47 11.46 -28.26
CA ASP A 42 -4.30 11.16 -29.43
C ASP A 42 -5.81 11.34 -29.15
N PRO A 43 -6.52 12.22 -29.88
CA PRO A 43 -7.98 12.33 -29.80
C PRO A 43 -8.74 11.18 -30.45
N ALA A 44 -8.12 10.37 -31.32
CA ALA A 44 -8.76 9.22 -31.96
C ALA A 44 -8.83 7.98 -31.06
N ALA A 45 -7.95 7.89 -30.04
CA ALA A 45 -7.96 6.90 -28.98
C ALA A 45 -9.22 7.02 -28.09
N THR A 46 -10.32 6.47 -28.59
CA THR A 46 -11.67 6.57 -28.02
C THR A 46 -12.05 5.42 -27.09
N THR A 47 -11.24 4.36 -27.00
CA THR A 47 -11.45 3.21 -26.10
C THR A 47 -10.29 2.95 -25.15
N LEU A 48 -10.55 2.20 -24.09
CA LEU A 48 -9.55 1.74 -23.13
C LEU A 48 -8.62 0.69 -23.78
N PRO A 49 -7.31 0.68 -23.47
CA PRO A 49 -6.32 -0.11 -24.21
C PRO A 49 -6.62 -1.61 -24.31
N GLY A 50 -6.67 -2.09 -25.55
CA GLY A 50 -6.99 -3.47 -25.90
C GLY A 50 -8.47 -3.86 -25.69
N THR A 51 -9.39 -2.88 -25.65
CA THR A 51 -10.83 -3.12 -25.47
C THR A 51 -11.68 -2.26 -26.42
N ASP A 52 -12.94 -2.66 -26.58
CA ASP A 52 -14.00 -1.87 -27.21
C ASP A 52 -14.73 -0.95 -26.21
N VAL A 53 -14.24 -0.82 -24.97
CA VAL A 53 -14.88 -0.03 -23.91
C VAL A 53 -14.52 1.45 -24.09
N PRO A 54 -15.50 2.37 -24.22
CA PRO A 54 -15.20 3.80 -24.38
C PRO A 54 -14.36 4.37 -23.21
N LEU A 55 -13.35 5.18 -23.55
CA LEU A 55 -12.45 5.83 -22.59
C LEU A 55 -13.06 7.14 -22.07
N THR A 56 -13.36 7.20 -20.78
CA THR A 56 -13.80 8.44 -20.13
C THR A 56 -12.60 9.36 -19.89
N ARG A 57 -12.69 10.61 -20.35
CA ARG A 57 -11.60 11.61 -20.26
C ARG A 57 -11.96 12.83 -19.41
N GLU A 58 -13.24 13.15 -19.28
CA GLU A 58 -13.76 14.29 -18.51
C GLU A 58 -14.28 13.81 -17.14
N TRP A 59 -13.91 14.52 -16.07
CA TRP A 59 -14.18 14.11 -14.68
C TRP A 59 -14.55 15.27 -13.76
N THR A 60 -13.82 16.39 -13.88
CA THR A 60 -13.99 17.60 -13.05
C THR A 60 -14.18 18.87 -13.88
N GLY A 61 -13.95 18.81 -15.20
CA GLY A 61 -13.95 19.98 -16.08
C GLY A 61 -12.69 20.84 -15.94
N VAL A 62 -11.59 20.25 -15.46
CA VAL A 62 -10.29 20.92 -15.32
C VAL A 62 -9.22 20.06 -15.99
N ASP A 63 -8.84 20.43 -17.21
CA ASP A 63 -8.03 19.63 -18.15
C ASP A 63 -6.81 18.94 -17.51
N ARG A 64 -6.09 19.64 -16.63
CA ARG A 64 -4.88 19.13 -15.98
C ARG A 64 -5.17 18.06 -14.91
N ILE A 65 -6.29 18.18 -14.21
CA ILE A 65 -6.75 17.18 -13.24
C ILE A 65 -7.29 15.98 -14.02
N ASP A 66 -8.13 16.24 -15.02
CA ASP A 66 -8.82 15.22 -15.80
C ASP A 66 -7.85 14.39 -16.64
N ARG A 67 -6.80 15.00 -17.21
CA ARG A 67 -5.67 14.29 -17.85
C ARG A 67 -4.96 13.36 -16.86
N GLN A 68 -4.69 13.80 -15.64
CA GLN A 68 -3.99 12.99 -14.63
C GLN A 68 -4.86 11.85 -14.09
N LEU A 69 -6.16 12.10 -13.87
CA LEU A 69 -7.13 11.06 -13.50
C LEU A 69 -7.26 10.00 -14.60
N THR A 70 -7.23 10.41 -15.88
CA THR A 70 -7.28 9.49 -17.02
C THR A 70 -5.99 8.69 -17.19
N VAL A 71 -4.81 9.28 -16.95
CA VAL A 71 -3.52 8.55 -16.85
C VAL A 71 -3.60 7.43 -15.82
N LEU A 72 -4.12 7.75 -14.62
CA LEU A 72 -4.27 6.79 -13.53
C LEU A 72 -5.32 5.73 -13.85
N LEU A 73 -6.45 6.10 -14.46
CA LEU A 73 -7.46 5.15 -14.92
C LEU A 73 -6.86 4.13 -15.91
N ILE A 74 -6.17 4.59 -16.95
CA ILE A 74 -5.56 3.72 -17.97
C ILE A 74 -4.61 2.70 -17.33
N PHE A 75 -3.81 3.13 -16.35
CA PHE A 75 -2.92 2.25 -15.59
C PHE A 75 -3.66 1.24 -14.71
N PHE A 76 -4.55 1.71 -13.82
CA PHE A 76 -5.26 0.84 -12.87
C PHE A 76 -6.26 -0.10 -13.55
N TRP A 77 -6.80 0.27 -14.72
CA TRP A 77 -7.66 -0.61 -15.52
C TRP A 77 -6.97 -1.94 -15.88
N GLN A 78 -5.67 -1.92 -16.20
CA GLN A 78 -4.90 -3.14 -16.50
C GLN A 78 -4.78 -4.12 -15.32
N LEU A 79 -5.07 -3.65 -14.11
CA LEU A 79 -5.04 -4.43 -12.87
C LEU A 79 -6.44 -4.90 -12.44
N LEU A 80 -7.51 -4.26 -12.91
CA LEU A 80 -8.86 -4.37 -12.35
C LEU A 80 -9.93 -4.93 -13.31
N ASP A 81 -9.62 -5.08 -14.60
CA ASP A 81 -10.55 -5.64 -15.60
C ASP A 81 -10.51 -7.18 -15.72
N GLY A 82 -9.55 -7.84 -15.06
CA GLY A 82 -9.41 -9.29 -15.03
C GLY A 82 -8.88 -9.94 -16.32
N ARG A 83 -8.63 -9.19 -17.39
CA ARG A 83 -8.10 -9.75 -18.66
C ARG A 83 -6.66 -10.24 -18.57
N TYR A 84 -5.91 -9.76 -17.57
CA TYR A 84 -4.51 -10.08 -17.33
C TYR A 84 -4.36 -10.71 -15.94
N PRO A 85 -4.59 -12.04 -15.79
CA PRO A 85 -4.73 -12.67 -14.48
C PRO A 85 -3.55 -12.45 -13.53
N GLN A 86 -2.32 -12.36 -14.07
CA GLN A 86 -1.12 -12.05 -13.30
C GLN A 86 -1.11 -10.61 -12.76
N ALA A 87 -1.56 -9.64 -13.55
CA ALA A 87 -1.62 -8.23 -13.17
C ALA A 87 -2.73 -7.99 -12.13
N THR A 88 -3.88 -8.65 -12.31
CA THR A 88 -4.96 -8.63 -11.33
C THR A 88 -4.58 -9.32 -10.02
N LEU A 89 -3.92 -10.47 -10.04
CA LEU A 89 -3.49 -11.14 -8.81
C LEU A 89 -2.42 -10.33 -8.06
N GLN A 90 -1.45 -9.76 -8.78
CA GLN A 90 -0.46 -8.85 -8.20
C GLN A 90 -1.11 -7.57 -7.64
N GLY A 91 -2.13 -7.03 -8.31
CA GLY A 91 -2.91 -5.89 -7.82
C GLY A 91 -3.59 -6.21 -6.47
N VAL A 92 -4.30 -7.34 -6.38
CA VAL A 92 -4.94 -7.79 -5.12
C VAL A 92 -3.91 -7.97 -4.00
N HIS A 93 -2.75 -8.55 -4.30
CA HIS A 93 -1.67 -8.71 -3.31
C HIS A 93 -1.14 -7.35 -2.82
N PHE A 94 -0.81 -6.45 -3.75
CA PHE A 94 -0.32 -5.10 -3.49
C PHE A 94 -1.30 -4.27 -2.65
N PHE A 95 -2.60 -4.28 -2.98
CA PHE A 95 -3.60 -3.52 -2.20
C PHE A 95 -3.71 -4.00 -0.75
N GLY A 96 -3.39 -5.28 -0.47
CA GLY A 96 -3.22 -5.77 0.89
C GLY A 96 -2.02 -5.15 1.60
N GLN A 97 -0.83 -5.24 0.98
CA GLN A 97 0.42 -4.75 1.57
C GLN A 97 0.38 -3.22 1.76
N MET A 98 -0.07 -2.48 0.75
CA MET A 98 -0.23 -1.02 0.81
C MET A 98 -1.26 -0.61 1.88
N GLY A 99 -2.38 -1.33 2.00
CA GLY A 99 -3.38 -1.07 3.04
C GLY A 99 -2.84 -1.26 4.46
N SER A 100 -2.04 -2.31 4.65
CA SER A 100 -1.33 -2.58 5.91
C SER A 100 -0.33 -1.46 6.24
N PHE A 101 0.56 -1.13 5.31
CA PHE A 101 1.55 -0.07 5.50
C PHE A 101 0.90 1.30 5.73
N TRP A 102 -0.15 1.65 4.96
CA TRP A 102 -0.91 2.88 5.15
C TRP A 102 -1.57 2.94 6.55
N THR A 103 -2.06 1.81 7.07
CA THR A 103 -2.52 1.72 8.47
C THR A 103 -1.39 2.03 9.45
N LEU A 104 -0.18 1.52 9.23
CA LEU A 104 0.98 1.78 10.09
C LEU A 104 1.44 3.24 10.01
N MET A 105 1.43 3.88 8.83
CA MET A 105 1.64 5.34 8.71
C MET A 105 0.61 6.13 9.52
N GLN A 106 -0.67 5.79 9.37
CA GLN A 106 -1.78 6.45 10.06
C GLN A 106 -1.71 6.26 11.58
N LEU A 107 -1.27 5.09 12.04
CA LEU A 107 -1.02 4.80 13.45
C LEU A 107 0.15 5.64 13.98
N GLU A 108 1.28 5.63 13.27
CA GLU A 108 2.51 6.34 13.66
C GLU A 108 2.27 7.86 13.72
N ALA A 109 1.56 8.42 12.73
CA ALA A 109 1.13 9.82 12.70
C ALA A 109 0.29 10.25 13.92
N LYS A 110 -0.46 9.31 14.51
CA LYS A 110 -1.38 9.56 15.63
C LYS A 110 -0.75 9.38 17.01
N ARG A 111 0.50 8.88 17.11
CA ARG A 111 1.22 8.76 18.39
C ARG A 111 1.58 10.14 18.95
N GLU A 112 1.55 10.33 20.27
CA GLU A 112 1.82 11.63 20.90
C GLU A 112 3.19 12.22 20.53
N GLY A 113 4.21 11.37 20.32
CA GLY A 113 5.53 11.80 19.86
C GLY A 113 5.57 12.37 18.42
N ASN A 114 4.51 12.22 17.64
CA ASN A 114 4.55 12.39 16.18
C ASN A 114 3.57 13.40 15.59
N LYS A 115 2.46 13.71 16.28
CA LYS A 115 1.36 14.55 15.75
C LYS A 115 1.78 15.90 15.16
N SER A 116 2.90 16.46 15.60
CA SER A 116 3.44 17.76 15.15
C SER A 116 4.64 17.65 14.19
N ARG A 117 4.94 16.45 13.67
CA ARG A 117 6.06 16.19 12.74
C ARG A 117 5.56 16.10 11.29
N ILE A 118 6.45 16.34 10.32
CA ILE A 118 6.14 16.22 8.88
C ILE A 118 5.50 14.87 8.50
N ILE A 119 5.91 13.77 9.16
CA ILE A 119 5.38 12.43 8.92
C ILE A 119 3.90 12.24 9.28
N ALA A 120 3.31 13.15 10.08
CA ALA A 120 1.91 13.09 10.46
C ALA A 120 0.95 13.61 9.37
N TYR A 121 1.46 14.34 8.37
CA TYR A 121 0.71 14.76 7.20
C TYR A 121 0.62 13.64 6.15
N THR A 122 0.23 12.44 6.61
CA THR A 122 0.14 11.20 5.82
C THR A 122 -0.62 11.40 4.52
N THR A 123 -1.73 12.14 4.54
CA THR A 123 -2.55 12.52 3.38
C THR A 123 -1.71 13.07 2.22
N ILE A 124 -0.68 13.88 2.50
CA ILE A 124 0.22 14.44 1.49
C ILE A 124 1.09 13.33 0.89
N PHE A 125 1.71 12.49 1.72
CA PHE A 125 2.48 11.33 1.24
C PHE A 125 1.63 10.36 0.42
N GLY A 126 0.36 10.18 0.80
CA GLY A 126 -0.61 9.38 0.03
C GLY A 126 -0.84 9.93 -1.38
N LEU A 127 -1.19 11.22 -1.48
CA LEU A 127 -1.39 11.86 -2.79
C LEU A 127 -0.09 11.91 -3.62
N VAL A 128 1.08 11.96 -2.98
CA VAL A 128 2.39 11.87 -3.65
C VAL A 128 2.64 10.47 -4.20
N TYR A 129 2.46 9.38 -3.42
CA TYR A 129 2.70 8.04 -3.97
C TYR A 129 1.70 7.69 -5.06
N GLN A 130 0.47 8.17 -4.98
CA GLN A 130 -0.58 7.91 -5.96
C GLN A 130 -0.30 8.54 -7.34
N ASN A 131 0.57 9.57 -7.40
CA ASN A 131 0.96 10.24 -8.64
C ASN A 131 2.43 10.02 -9.03
N ILE A 132 3.18 9.24 -8.24
CA ILE A 132 4.59 8.91 -8.48
C ILE A 132 4.78 7.40 -8.33
N SER A 133 5.07 6.92 -7.11
CA SER A 133 5.18 5.50 -6.80
C SER A 133 5.27 5.28 -5.28
N VAL A 134 4.79 4.12 -4.81
CA VAL A 134 4.88 3.69 -3.40
C VAL A 134 6.33 3.33 -3.04
N ALA A 135 7.08 2.68 -3.94
CA ALA A 135 8.50 2.39 -3.82
C ALA A 135 9.42 3.62 -3.71
N ILE A 136 9.03 4.78 -4.25
CA ILE A 136 9.80 6.03 -4.07
C ILE A 136 9.42 6.70 -2.75
N THR A 137 8.12 6.77 -2.47
CA THR A 137 7.59 7.60 -1.37
C THR A 137 7.75 6.95 0.01
N ILE A 138 7.68 5.63 0.09
CA ILE A 138 7.78 4.89 1.37
C ILE A 138 9.19 4.96 1.96
N PRO A 139 10.30 4.74 1.21
CA PRO A 139 11.64 4.99 1.73
C PRO A 139 11.84 6.43 2.21
N ILE A 140 11.26 7.42 1.51
CA ILE A 140 11.36 8.83 1.89
C ILE A 140 10.59 9.11 3.19
N TRP A 141 9.36 8.62 3.33
CA TRP A 141 8.60 8.76 4.58
C TRP A 141 9.28 8.04 5.73
N ALA A 142 9.77 6.81 5.52
CA ALA A 142 10.55 6.05 6.49
C ALA A 142 11.82 6.78 6.93
N LEU A 143 12.55 7.38 5.99
CA LEU A 143 13.76 8.15 6.24
C LEU A 143 13.45 9.38 7.10
N LEU A 144 12.43 10.16 6.74
CA LEU A 144 11.95 11.30 7.54
C LEU A 144 11.45 10.86 8.93
N SER A 145 10.82 9.68 9.00
CA SER A 145 10.31 9.05 10.22
C SER A 145 11.43 8.68 11.19
N LEU A 146 12.56 8.16 10.70
CA LEU A 146 13.72 7.87 11.53
C LEU A 146 14.56 9.11 11.85
N LEU A 147 14.88 9.96 10.87
CA LEU A 147 15.75 11.12 11.04
C LEU A 147 15.21 12.14 12.05
N THR A 148 13.88 12.31 12.12
CA THR A 148 13.22 13.23 13.06
C THR A 148 12.57 12.54 14.27
N ASN A 149 12.83 11.23 14.47
CA ASN A 149 12.28 10.45 15.59
C ASN A 149 12.77 11.02 16.94
N PRO A 150 11.90 11.31 17.92
CA PRO A 150 12.76 12.28 19.60
C PRO A 150 13.73 11.39 20.38
N SER A 151 14.86 11.95 20.78
CA SER A 151 15.77 11.27 21.72
C SER A 151 14.96 10.93 22.98
N SER A 152 14.87 9.64 23.29
CA SER A 152 13.92 9.09 24.27
C SER A 152 14.65 8.56 25.50
N THR A 153 13.93 8.51 26.62
CA THR A 153 14.33 7.81 27.85
C THR A 153 13.32 6.70 28.13
N PRO A 154 13.65 5.67 28.93
CA PRO A 154 12.66 4.68 29.37
C PRO A 154 11.41 5.31 29.99
N SER A 155 11.56 6.41 30.71
CA SER A 155 10.47 7.18 31.33
C SER A 155 9.60 7.99 30.36
N THR A 156 10.09 8.32 29.16
CA THR A 156 9.35 9.12 28.16
C THR A 156 8.87 8.31 26.97
N LEU A 157 9.46 7.13 26.71
CA LEU A 157 9.11 6.28 25.58
C LEU A 157 7.64 5.80 25.60
N PRO A 158 7.03 5.36 26.74
CA PRO A 158 5.62 5.00 26.77
C PRO A 158 4.70 6.15 26.35
N HIS A 159 5.05 7.39 26.70
CA HIS A 159 4.31 8.57 26.24
C HIS A 159 4.62 8.93 24.77
N ARG A 160 5.87 8.83 24.28
CA ARG A 160 6.14 9.04 22.84
C ARG A 160 5.35 8.05 21.97
N LEU A 161 5.17 6.82 22.45
CA LEU A 161 4.52 5.74 21.72
C LEU A 161 2.99 5.67 21.88
N SER A 162 2.42 6.33 22.90
CA SER A 162 0.99 6.23 23.19
C SER A 162 0.13 6.88 22.11
N ILE A 163 -1.12 6.40 22.02
CA ILE A 163 -2.17 6.86 21.12
C ILE A 163 -3.48 6.95 21.91
N SER A 164 -4.33 7.93 21.61
CA SER A 164 -5.60 8.04 22.35
C SER A 164 -6.51 6.84 22.07
N PRO A 165 -7.27 6.32 23.06
CA PRO A 165 -8.23 5.24 22.85
C PRO A 165 -9.31 5.55 21.82
N THR A 166 -9.58 6.83 21.55
CA THR A 166 -10.47 7.26 20.46
C THR A 166 -9.79 7.11 19.11
N GLU A 167 -8.53 7.55 18.92
CA GLU A 167 -7.82 7.33 17.65
C GLU A 167 -7.64 5.84 17.33
N ALA A 168 -7.29 5.02 18.34
CA ALA A 168 -7.06 3.59 18.16
C ALA A 168 -8.34 2.83 17.71
N ARG A 169 -9.49 3.12 18.35
CA ARG A 169 -10.80 2.55 17.95
C ARG A 169 -11.27 3.08 16.59
N LEU A 170 -11.00 4.34 16.27
CA LEU A 170 -11.44 5.05 15.06
C LEU A 170 -10.66 4.63 13.79
N LEU A 171 -9.40 4.20 13.92
CA LEU A 171 -8.53 3.96 12.77
C LEU A 171 -9.03 2.83 11.84
N PRO A 172 -9.41 1.61 12.31
CA PRO A 172 -9.94 0.57 11.43
C PRO A 172 -11.19 0.98 10.65
N TRP A 173 -12.10 1.74 11.25
CA TRP A 173 -13.30 2.24 10.57
C TRP A 173 -12.99 3.32 9.53
N SER A 174 -12.00 4.16 9.82
CA SER A 174 -11.52 5.19 8.88
C SER A 174 -10.81 4.56 7.68
N MET A 175 -10.05 3.48 7.91
CA MET A 175 -9.46 2.64 6.86
C MET A 175 -10.53 1.87 6.09
N PHE A 176 -11.57 1.36 6.75
CA PHE A 176 -12.64 0.63 6.09
C PHE A 176 -13.41 1.52 5.10
N LEU A 177 -13.94 2.66 5.56
CA LEU A 177 -14.71 3.57 4.71
C LEU A 177 -13.85 4.31 3.68
N GLY A 178 -12.63 4.71 4.07
CA GLY A 178 -11.78 5.55 3.22
C GLY A 178 -10.85 4.80 2.29
N TYR A 179 -10.62 3.49 2.50
CA TYR A 179 -9.71 2.68 1.68
C TYR A 179 -10.30 1.34 1.25
N ILE A 180 -10.72 0.49 2.19
CA ILE A 180 -11.12 -0.90 1.87
C ILE A 180 -12.39 -0.92 1.01
N LEU A 181 -13.44 -0.20 1.42
CA LEU A 181 -14.70 -0.13 0.69
C LEU A 181 -14.54 0.47 -0.73
N PRO A 182 -13.84 1.61 -0.92
CA PRO A 182 -13.46 2.07 -2.26
C PRO A 182 -12.66 1.04 -3.08
N SER A 183 -11.70 0.33 -2.46
CA SER A 183 -10.87 -0.65 -3.17
C SER A 183 -11.68 -1.85 -3.66
N ILE A 184 -12.62 -2.33 -2.84
CA ILE A 184 -13.58 -3.37 -3.24
C ILE A 184 -14.47 -2.84 -4.37
N ALA A 185 -14.98 -1.61 -4.27
CA ALA A 185 -15.90 -1.05 -5.26
C ALA A 185 -15.29 -0.93 -6.66
N MET A 186 -14.04 -0.44 -6.77
CA MET A 186 -13.35 -0.35 -8.08
C MET A 186 -12.97 -1.71 -8.68
N ALA A 187 -12.90 -2.75 -7.85
CA ALA A 187 -12.57 -4.12 -8.24
C ALA A 187 -13.82 -4.98 -8.56
N ILE A 188 -15.03 -4.41 -8.55
CA ILE A 188 -16.24 -5.14 -8.96
C ILE A 188 -16.20 -5.35 -10.50
N PRO A 189 -16.26 -6.61 -10.99
CA PRO A 189 -16.12 -6.91 -12.41
C PRO A 189 -17.14 -6.21 -13.33
N SER A 190 -16.61 -5.60 -14.39
CA SER A 190 -17.37 -5.11 -15.54
C SER A 190 -17.19 -6.05 -16.76
N PRO A 191 -18.20 -6.20 -17.65
CA PRO A 191 -19.56 -5.66 -17.59
C PRO A 191 -20.53 -6.56 -16.79
N SER A 192 -20.04 -7.59 -16.11
CA SER A 192 -20.87 -8.67 -15.54
C SER A 192 -21.63 -8.29 -14.27
N LEU A 193 -21.09 -7.40 -13.43
CA LEU A 193 -21.76 -6.92 -12.21
C LEU A 193 -21.97 -5.39 -12.19
N LEU A 194 -21.15 -4.61 -12.90
CA LEU A 194 -21.34 -3.17 -13.10
C LEU A 194 -21.09 -2.76 -14.56
N PRO A 195 -21.71 -1.67 -15.06
CA PRO A 195 -21.32 -1.04 -16.32
C PRO A 195 -19.88 -0.51 -16.28
N SER A 196 -19.15 -0.58 -17.40
CA SER A 196 -17.75 -0.14 -17.46
C SER A 196 -17.56 1.34 -17.11
N THR A 197 -18.51 2.20 -17.46
CA THR A 197 -18.48 3.63 -17.07
C THR A 197 -18.55 3.79 -15.54
N THR A 198 -19.33 2.95 -14.86
CA THR A 198 -19.37 2.90 -13.39
C THR A 198 -18.05 2.40 -12.81
N GLN A 199 -17.44 1.35 -13.37
CA GLN A 199 -16.13 0.87 -12.89
C GLN A 199 -15.04 1.93 -13.11
N GLN A 200 -14.97 2.57 -14.29
CA GLN A 200 -14.06 3.69 -14.55
C GLN A 200 -14.24 4.82 -13.53
N THR A 201 -15.49 5.20 -13.22
CA THR A 201 -15.81 6.22 -12.21
C THR A 201 -15.32 5.82 -10.82
N LEU A 202 -15.47 4.56 -10.42
CA LEU A 202 -15.00 4.06 -9.13
C LEU A 202 -13.47 4.00 -9.04
N ILE A 203 -12.78 3.63 -10.13
CA ILE A 203 -11.31 3.70 -10.24
C ILE A 203 -10.82 5.14 -10.11
N THR A 204 -11.47 6.09 -10.78
CA THR A 204 -11.13 7.52 -10.71
C THR A 204 -11.36 8.09 -9.31
N LEU A 205 -12.51 7.80 -8.68
CA LEU A 205 -12.80 8.23 -7.31
C LEU A 205 -11.83 7.62 -6.28
N TRP A 206 -11.31 6.41 -6.53
CA TRP A 206 -10.34 5.78 -5.65
C TRP A 206 -8.96 6.48 -5.63
N GLN A 207 -8.58 7.21 -6.69
CA GLN A 207 -7.29 7.92 -6.77
C GLN A 207 -7.07 8.99 -5.69
N VAL A 208 -8.11 9.34 -4.92
CA VAL A 208 -8.04 10.26 -3.77
C VAL A 208 -8.36 9.59 -2.43
N PHE A 209 -8.20 8.27 -2.32
CA PHE A 209 -8.38 7.53 -1.05
C PHE A 209 -7.62 8.09 0.17
N PRO A 210 -6.43 8.74 0.06
CA PRO A 210 -5.80 9.37 1.21
C PRO A 210 -6.67 10.49 1.82
N LEU A 211 -7.39 11.23 0.98
CA LEU A 211 -8.37 12.23 1.41
C LEU A 211 -9.62 11.55 1.97
N TRP A 212 -10.09 10.44 1.40
CA TRP A 212 -11.23 9.68 1.94
C TRP A 212 -10.95 9.13 3.34
N VAL A 213 -9.80 8.50 3.61
CA VAL A 213 -9.45 8.04 4.98
C VAL A 213 -9.38 9.22 5.96
N THR A 214 -8.90 10.39 5.51
CA THR A 214 -8.86 11.63 6.30
C THR A 214 -10.27 12.15 6.60
N LEU A 215 -11.16 12.16 5.61
CA LEU A 215 -12.55 12.58 5.72
C LEU A 215 -13.37 11.61 6.59
N SER A 216 -13.23 10.29 6.40
CA SER A 216 -13.83 9.27 7.27
C SER A 216 -13.37 9.43 8.72
N THR A 217 -12.08 9.71 8.95
CA THR A 217 -11.56 10.03 10.29
C THR A 217 -12.28 11.24 10.90
N ALA A 218 -12.52 12.30 10.12
CA ALA A 218 -13.20 13.51 10.60
C ALA A 218 -14.70 13.28 10.87
N LEU A 219 -15.40 12.62 9.95
CA LEU A 219 -16.85 12.35 10.03
C LEU A 219 -17.20 11.35 11.14
N LEU A 220 -16.38 10.31 11.34
CA LEU A 220 -16.63 9.30 12.37
C LEU A 220 -16.24 9.76 13.78
N ARG A 221 -15.25 10.65 13.92
CA ARG A 221 -14.70 11.12 15.21
C ARG A 221 -15.73 11.45 16.30
N PRO A 222 -16.88 12.12 16.04
CA PRO A 222 -17.88 12.39 17.08
C PRO A 222 -18.42 11.14 17.76
N PHE A 223 -18.65 10.05 17.01
CA PHE A 223 -19.23 8.80 17.51
C PHE A 223 -18.26 7.99 18.39
N PHE A 224 -16.95 8.25 18.28
CA PHE A 224 -15.90 7.59 19.07
C PHE A 224 -15.44 8.41 20.30
N ARG A 225 -16.14 9.50 20.64
CA ARG A 225 -15.82 10.33 21.82
C ARG A 225 -16.15 9.65 23.16
N THR A 226 -17.16 8.78 23.20
CA THR A 226 -17.55 8.08 24.42
C THR A 226 -16.52 6.99 24.77
N PRO A 227 -16.09 6.86 26.04
CA PRO A 227 -15.28 5.72 26.48
C PRO A 227 -16.15 4.45 26.55
N THR A 228 -15.92 3.50 25.64
CA THR A 228 -16.47 2.14 25.75
C THR A 228 -15.46 1.29 26.52
N THR A 229 -15.89 0.71 27.65
CA THR A 229 -15.02 -0.02 28.61
C THR A 229 -14.63 -1.43 28.15
N THR A 230 -15.07 -1.88 26.98
CA THR A 230 -15.16 -3.31 26.62
C THR A 230 -14.45 -3.71 25.32
N THR A 231 -13.77 -2.79 24.61
CA THR A 231 -13.21 -3.07 23.28
C THR A 231 -11.80 -2.51 23.09
N THR A 232 -10.80 -3.37 23.31
CA THR A 232 -9.38 -3.13 22.99
C THR A 232 -9.11 -3.32 21.50
N THR A 233 -9.41 -2.29 20.70
CA THR A 233 -9.00 -2.26 19.29
C THR A 233 -7.47 -2.26 19.19
N ASN A 234 -6.89 -3.25 18.50
CA ASN A 234 -5.46 -3.32 18.20
C ASN A 234 -5.21 -2.97 16.71
N PRO A 235 -4.71 -1.77 16.39
CA PRO A 235 -4.43 -1.37 15.01
C PRO A 235 -3.32 -2.18 14.32
N HIS A 236 -2.37 -2.75 15.07
CA HIS A 236 -1.33 -3.61 14.49
C HIS A 236 -1.91 -4.95 14.02
N LEU A 237 -2.84 -5.54 14.79
CA LEU A 237 -3.55 -6.74 14.36
C LEU A 237 -4.44 -6.47 13.13
N PHE A 238 -5.11 -5.32 13.09
CA PHE A 238 -5.87 -4.90 11.90
C PHE A 238 -4.96 -4.72 10.67
N ALA A 239 -3.81 -4.05 10.83
CA ALA A 239 -2.82 -3.91 9.75
C ALA A 239 -2.28 -5.28 9.29
N LEU A 240 -1.96 -6.18 10.23
CA LEU A 240 -1.48 -7.54 9.94
C LEU A 240 -2.51 -8.33 9.14
N LEU A 241 -3.79 -8.33 9.56
CA LEU A 241 -4.86 -9.03 8.82
C LEU A 241 -5.09 -8.43 7.42
N LEU A 242 -4.96 -7.12 7.27
CA LEU A 242 -5.12 -6.42 5.98
C LEU A 242 -4.01 -6.77 4.97
N ALA A 243 -2.80 -7.11 5.42
CA ALA A 243 -1.75 -7.71 4.59
C ALA A 243 -1.91 -9.22 4.42
N ALA A 244 -2.16 -9.94 5.52
CA ALA A 244 -2.09 -11.40 5.57
C ALA A 244 -3.23 -12.09 4.80
N LEU A 245 -4.43 -11.52 4.77
CA LEU A 245 -5.56 -12.14 4.05
C LEU A 245 -5.37 -12.06 2.51
N PRO A 246 -5.02 -10.92 1.89
CA PRO A 246 -4.63 -10.88 0.48
C PRO A 246 -3.35 -11.66 0.18
N HIS A 247 -2.35 -11.65 1.08
CA HIS A 247 -1.13 -12.45 0.92
C HIS A 247 -1.44 -13.94 0.84
N ALA A 248 -2.10 -14.49 1.86
CA ALA A 248 -2.41 -15.92 1.94
C ALA A 248 -3.31 -16.38 0.78
N THR A 249 -4.33 -15.60 0.39
CA THR A 249 -5.25 -15.99 -0.70
C THR A 249 -4.58 -15.99 -2.07
N THR A 250 -3.88 -14.91 -2.43
CA THR A 250 -3.20 -14.81 -3.73
C THR A 250 -2.02 -15.79 -3.84
N LEU A 251 -1.20 -15.92 -2.79
CA LEU A 251 -0.10 -16.88 -2.77
C LEU A 251 -0.62 -18.33 -2.83
N SER A 252 -1.73 -18.67 -2.15
CA SER A 252 -2.31 -20.01 -2.25
C SER A 252 -2.82 -20.33 -3.66
N LEU A 253 -3.55 -19.41 -4.29
CA LEU A 253 -4.00 -19.60 -5.68
C LEU A 253 -2.80 -19.78 -6.63
N SER A 254 -1.79 -18.93 -6.47
CA SER A 254 -0.57 -18.97 -7.30
C SER A 254 0.23 -20.27 -7.09
N LEU A 255 0.47 -20.68 -5.85
CA LEU A 255 1.12 -21.97 -5.53
C LEU A 255 0.30 -23.18 -6.01
N THR A 256 -1.03 -23.08 -6.07
CA THR A 256 -1.88 -24.15 -6.62
C THR A 256 -1.57 -24.38 -8.10
N THR A 257 -1.18 -23.35 -8.87
CA THR A 257 -0.77 -23.54 -10.29
C THR A 257 0.58 -24.24 -10.45
N LEU A 258 1.47 -24.12 -9.46
CA LEU A 258 2.77 -24.80 -9.45
C LEU A 258 2.65 -26.24 -8.94
N LEU A 259 1.83 -26.48 -7.91
CA LEU A 259 1.70 -27.78 -7.25
C LEU A 259 0.66 -28.70 -7.91
N LEU A 260 -0.40 -28.11 -8.48
CA LEU A 260 -1.54 -28.81 -9.10
C LEU A 260 -1.90 -28.18 -10.48
N PRO A 261 -0.95 -28.07 -11.43
CA PRO A 261 -1.15 -27.39 -12.71
C PRO A 261 -2.32 -27.95 -13.54
N SER A 262 -2.66 -29.23 -13.36
CA SER A 262 -3.78 -29.90 -14.05
C SER A 262 -5.18 -29.40 -13.66
N LEU A 263 -5.29 -28.52 -12.64
CA LEU A 263 -6.54 -27.84 -12.29
C LEU A 263 -6.83 -26.61 -13.18
N PHE A 264 -5.91 -26.22 -14.06
CA PHE A 264 -5.98 -25.00 -14.86
C PHE A 264 -5.73 -25.29 -16.35
N ALA A 265 -6.19 -24.40 -17.23
CA ALA A 265 -5.69 -24.36 -18.60
C ALA A 265 -4.20 -23.95 -18.61
N PRO A 266 -3.37 -24.44 -19.55
CA PRO A 266 -1.92 -24.18 -19.55
C PRO A 266 -1.54 -22.70 -19.47
N ASP A 267 -2.21 -21.84 -20.24
CA ASP A 267 -1.94 -20.40 -20.25
C ASP A 267 -2.35 -19.72 -18.93
N THR A 268 -3.43 -20.20 -18.30
CA THR A 268 -3.87 -19.74 -16.98
C THR A 268 -2.89 -20.17 -15.89
N ALA A 269 -2.36 -21.40 -15.96
CA ALA A 269 -1.33 -21.89 -15.05
C ALA A 269 -0.04 -21.07 -15.19
N ALA A 270 0.41 -20.83 -16.43
CA ALA A 270 1.59 -20.02 -16.72
C ALA A 270 1.43 -18.56 -16.26
N SER A 271 0.24 -17.98 -16.42
CA SER A 271 -0.07 -16.61 -15.98
C SER A 271 -0.09 -16.49 -14.46
N LEU A 272 -0.81 -17.37 -13.76
CA LEU A 272 -0.95 -17.30 -12.29
C LEU A 272 0.26 -17.90 -11.53
N HIS A 273 1.28 -18.40 -12.23
CA HIS A 273 2.51 -18.96 -11.64
C HIS A 273 3.24 -17.96 -10.72
N PRO A 274 3.82 -18.37 -9.57
CA PRO A 274 4.41 -17.42 -8.62
C PRO A 274 5.48 -16.50 -9.19
N ALA A 275 6.30 -16.99 -10.13
CA ALA A 275 7.32 -16.18 -10.81
C ALA A 275 6.77 -15.31 -11.95
N ALA A 276 5.53 -15.52 -12.40
CA ALA A 276 4.85 -14.63 -13.33
C ALA A 276 4.16 -13.46 -12.59
N VAL A 277 3.53 -13.75 -11.44
CA VAL A 277 2.81 -12.79 -10.60
C VAL A 277 3.76 -11.91 -9.77
N PHE A 278 4.60 -12.51 -8.91
CA PHE A 278 5.27 -11.78 -7.82
C PHE A 278 6.73 -11.40 -8.10
N LEU A 279 7.43 -12.12 -8.98
CA LEU A 279 8.88 -11.93 -9.18
C LEU A 279 9.17 -10.69 -10.07
N PRO A 280 9.83 -9.62 -9.56
CA PRO A 280 10.01 -8.39 -10.32
C PRO A 280 10.92 -8.54 -11.54
N LYS A 281 10.34 -8.43 -12.74
CA LYS A 281 11.08 -8.53 -14.01
C LYS A 281 11.77 -7.19 -14.32
N ARG A 282 13.00 -7.24 -14.84
CA ARG A 282 13.73 -6.02 -15.28
C ARG A 282 13.18 -5.50 -16.61
N SER A 283 13.30 -4.19 -16.84
CA SER A 283 13.00 -3.55 -18.12
C SER A 283 14.26 -2.86 -18.65
N LEU A 284 14.88 -3.46 -19.67
CA LEU A 284 16.05 -2.89 -20.36
C LEU A 284 15.57 -1.92 -21.46
N PRO A 285 16.37 -0.92 -21.88
CA PRO A 285 15.97 0.01 -22.95
C PRO A 285 15.58 -0.74 -24.22
N GLY A 286 14.47 -0.35 -24.85
CA GLY A 286 13.92 -1.01 -26.03
C GLY A 286 13.18 -2.32 -25.74
N THR A 287 12.77 -2.56 -24.50
CA THR A 287 11.77 -3.61 -24.21
C THR A 287 10.40 -3.07 -24.63
N ASP A 288 9.56 -3.89 -25.26
CA ASP A 288 8.12 -3.62 -25.32
C ASP A 288 7.35 -4.91 -25.00
N PRO A 289 6.71 -5.00 -23.83
CA PRO A 289 5.91 -6.15 -23.44
C PRO A 289 4.39 -5.89 -23.57
N GLY A 290 3.98 -4.74 -24.11
CA GLY A 290 2.60 -4.25 -24.03
C GLY A 290 2.22 -3.68 -22.65
N LEU A 291 1.22 -2.81 -22.64
CA LEU A 291 0.89 -1.95 -21.49
C LEU A 291 0.58 -2.71 -20.19
N ALA A 292 -0.13 -3.84 -20.24
CA ALA A 292 -0.55 -4.56 -19.03
C ALA A 292 0.60 -5.33 -18.34
N GLU A 293 1.48 -5.98 -19.10
CA GLU A 293 2.70 -6.60 -18.54
C GLU A 293 3.72 -5.52 -18.14
N ALA A 294 3.73 -4.35 -18.79
CA ALA A 294 4.50 -3.19 -18.33
C ALA A 294 3.99 -2.65 -16.97
N ALA A 295 2.67 -2.53 -16.80
CA ALA A 295 2.02 -2.14 -15.55
C ALA A 295 2.24 -3.17 -14.43
N LEU A 296 2.14 -4.47 -14.73
CA LEU A 296 2.53 -5.55 -13.80
C LEU A 296 3.96 -5.34 -13.27
N ARG A 297 4.92 -5.07 -14.17
CA ARG A 297 6.33 -4.87 -13.77
C ARG A 297 6.51 -3.66 -12.88
N PHE A 298 5.80 -2.56 -13.14
CA PHE A 298 5.73 -1.44 -12.19
C PHE A 298 5.25 -1.94 -10.83
N MET A 299 4.09 -2.61 -10.75
CA MET A 299 3.49 -3.07 -9.48
C MET A 299 4.37 -4.05 -8.70
N GLN A 300 5.07 -4.96 -9.38
CA GLN A 300 6.03 -5.89 -8.76
C GLN A 300 7.18 -5.15 -8.08
N TRP A 301 7.78 -4.16 -8.76
CA TRP A 301 8.86 -3.35 -8.19
C TRP A 301 8.36 -2.34 -7.15
N ASP A 302 7.16 -1.78 -7.35
CA ASP A 302 6.54 -0.81 -6.45
C ASP A 302 6.26 -1.46 -5.08
N GLU A 303 5.81 -2.72 -5.08
CA GLU A 303 5.66 -3.53 -3.86
C GLU A 303 6.99 -3.95 -3.24
N ALA A 304 7.91 -4.50 -4.04
CA ALA A 304 9.14 -5.10 -3.52
C ALA A 304 10.04 -4.08 -2.80
N VAL A 305 10.19 -2.88 -3.37
CA VAL A 305 11.03 -1.82 -2.79
C VAL A 305 10.33 -1.15 -1.59
N SER A 306 9.01 -0.92 -1.65
CA SER A 306 8.27 -0.32 -0.53
C SER A 306 8.15 -1.27 0.67
N THR A 307 7.98 -2.57 0.43
CA THR A 307 7.99 -3.61 1.46
C THR A 307 9.37 -3.71 2.11
N ALA A 308 10.44 -3.74 1.31
CA ALA A 308 11.81 -3.73 1.84
C ALA A 308 12.09 -2.48 2.71
N ALA A 309 11.64 -1.29 2.28
CA ALA A 309 11.77 -0.06 3.06
C ALA A 309 10.93 -0.07 4.34
N THR A 310 9.74 -0.67 4.31
CA THR A 310 8.88 -0.88 5.47
C THR A 310 9.54 -1.80 6.51
N VAL A 311 10.17 -2.90 6.06
CA VAL A 311 10.92 -3.82 6.92
C VAL A 311 12.14 -3.13 7.53
N VAL A 312 12.92 -2.38 6.74
CA VAL A 312 14.06 -1.60 7.24
C VAL A 312 13.62 -0.56 8.27
N TRP A 313 12.51 0.15 8.03
CA TRP A 313 11.93 1.10 8.98
C TRP A 313 11.52 0.40 10.29
N ALA A 314 10.69 -0.63 10.20
CA ALA A 314 10.17 -1.36 11.36
C ALA A 314 11.30 -1.98 12.20
N ALA A 315 12.25 -2.67 11.57
CA ALA A 315 13.41 -3.26 12.26
C ALA A 315 14.26 -2.19 12.97
N THR A 316 14.46 -1.02 12.36
CA THR A 316 15.22 0.08 12.98
C THR A 316 14.48 0.67 14.19
N VAL A 317 13.15 0.76 14.14
CA VAL A 317 12.33 1.16 15.30
C VAL A 317 12.40 0.10 16.40
N SER A 318 12.22 -1.19 16.08
CA SER A 318 12.27 -2.29 17.06
C SER A 318 13.62 -2.40 17.76
N VAL A 319 14.74 -2.33 17.05
CA VAL A 319 16.09 -2.33 17.66
C VAL A 319 16.30 -1.09 18.53
N GLY A 320 15.80 0.07 18.10
CA GLY A 320 15.81 1.30 18.90
C GLY A 320 14.97 1.23 20.19
N ILE A 321 13.98 0.34 20.25
CA ILE A 321 13.18 0.06 21.46
C ILE A 321 13.84 -1.00 22.34
N GLY A 322 14.32 -2.11 21.75
CA GLY A 322 15.02 -3.18 22.49
C GLY A 322 16.32 -2.72 23.16
N SER A 323 16.95 -1.65 22.64
CA SER A 323 18.08 -0.97 23.28
C SER A 323 17.78 -0.38 24.67
N TYR A 324 16.51 -0.32 25.07
CA TYR A 324 16.10 -0.06 26.45
C TYR A 324 15.76 -1.38 27.15
N ASN A 325 16.76 -1.98 27.80
CA ASN A 325 16.62 -3.22 28.57
C ASN A 325 15.37 -3.16 29.49
N GLY A 326 14.42 -4.06 29.27
CA GLY A 326 13.11 -4.09 29.96
C GLY A 326 11.90 -3.67 29.13
N ILE A 327 12.05 -3.34 27.83
CA ILE A 327 10.94 -2.96 26.93
C ILE A 327 10.71 -4.00 25.80
N GLU A 328 11.46 -5.11 25.77
CA GLU A 328 11.31 -6.19 24.78
C GLU A 328 9.92 -6.87 24.80
N GLU A 329 9.19 -6.77 25.92
CA GLU A 329 7.84 -7.34 26.06
C GLU A 329 6.76 -6.70 25.15
N TYR A 330 7.02 -5.56 24.52
CA TYR A 330 5.96 -4.77 23.86
C TYR A 330 5.76 -5.00 22.36
N PHE A 331 6.54 -5.86 21.70
CA PHE A 331 6.37 -6.14 20.26
C PHE A 331 6.17 -7.63 19.97
N LEU A 332 7.08 -8.49 20.43
CA LEU A 332 6.92 -9.94 20.26
C LEU A 332 5.95 -10.55 21.27
N LEU A 333 5.97 -10.10 22.54
CA LEU A 333 5.05 -10.64 23.55
C LEU A 333 3.58 -10.23 23.29
N ASP A 334 3.31 -9.04 22.74
CA ASP A 334 1.95 -8.66 22.34
C ASP A 334 1.40 -9.51 21.18
N MET A 335 2.27 -10.05 20.31
CA MET A 335 1.88 -11.09 19.34
C MET A 335 1.74 -12.48 20.01
N MET A 336 2.65 -12.86 20.91
CA MET A 336 2.65 -14.19 21.53
C MET A 336 1.51 -14.38 22.55
N ARG A 337 1.11 -13.33 23.28
CA ARG A 337 -0.07 -13.30 24.17
C ARG A 337 -1.38 -13.55 23.40
N PHE A 338 -1.40 -13.31 22.09
CA PHE A 338 -2.54 -13.66 21.23
C PHE A 338 -2.55 -15.15 20.81
N ILE A 339 -1.38 -15.81 20.79
CA ILE A 339 -1.25 -17.24 20.45
C ILE A 339 -1.55 -18.14 21.65
N LYS A 340 -1.26 -17.67 22.87
CA LYS A 340 -1.82 -18.23 24.12
C LYS A 340 -2.12 -17.11 25.13
N PRO A 341 -3.40 -16.84 25.47
CA PRO A 341 -3.74 -15.87 26.50
C PRO A 341 -3.47 -16.39 27.93
N ASP A 342 -3.46 -17.72 28.13
CA ASP A 342 -3.48 -18.35 29.46
C ASP A 342 -2.10 -18.70 30.04
N VAL A 343 -1.02 -18.11 29.52
CA VAL A 343 0.35 -18.38 30.03
C VAL A 343 0.78 -17.27 30.99
N GLU A 344 0.49 -17.46 32.28
CA GLU A 344 1.20 -16.75 33.34
C GLU A 344 2.67 -17.18 33.36
N ILE A 345 3.55 -16.36 32.77
CA ILE A 345 4.99 -16.49 32.97
C ILE A 345 5.29 -15.99 34.38
N SER A 346 5.48 -16.91 35.32
CA SER A 346 5.86 -16.57 36.70
C SER A 346 7.25 -15.94 36.74
N ILE A 347 7.32 -14.64 37.05
CA ILE A 347 8.58 -13.90 37.22
C ILE A 347 8.96 -13.93 38.69
N TYR A 348 9.90 -14.80 39.07
CA TYR A 348 10.58 -14.78 40.36
C TYR A 348 11.96 -15.49 40.28
N PRO A 349 12.93 -15.14 41.14
CA PRO A 349 13.01 -13.96 42.01
C PRO A 349 13.91 -12.85 41.46
#